data_AF-A0AA95MTV3-F1
#
_entry.id   AF-A0AA95MTV3-F1
#
_cell.length_a   1.000
_cell.length_b   1.000
_cell.length_c   1.000
_cell.angle_alpha   90.00
_cell.angle_beta   90.00
_cell.angle_gamma   90.00
#
_symmetry.space_group_name_H-M   'P 1'
#
loop_
_entity.id
_entity.type
_entity.pdbx_description
1 polymer ?
#
loop_
_entity_poly.entity_id
_entity_poly.type
_entity_poly.pdbx_seq_one_letter_code
_entity_poly.pdbx_strand_id
1 'polypeptide(L)'
;MFVAGQKDMQKMDQYTIEKLGLPGAVLMENAGARVVEEIIQYTTDKNTRVIVLAGGGNNGGDGFVIARRLFDNGLSPKLWLLVDPERIKGDAKIHFDVYIKRGLPLFQLKEDNLQTLRDELNQADIISMPFLGRV
;
A
#
# COMPACT_ATOMS: atom_id res chain seq x y z
N MET A 1 -15.93 19.81 -13.02
CA MET A 1 -15.22 18.73 -12.32
C MET A 1 -15.17 17.54 -13.26
N PHE A 2 -13.97 17.08 -13.62
CA PHE A 2 -13.80 15.86 -14.40
C PHE A 2 -13.47 14.71 -13.44
N VAL A 3 -14.06 13.54 -13.68
CA VAL A 3 -13.75 12.30 -12.95
C VAL A 3 -13.29 11.29 -13.98
N ALA A 4 -12.05 10.83 -13.86
CA ALA A 4 -11.46 9.85 -14.77
C ALA A 4 -11.92 8.44 -14.39
N GLY A 5 -12.29 7.64 -15.40
CA GLY A 5 -12.52 6.22 -15.19
C GLY A 5 -11.20 5.46 -15.06
N GLN A 6 -11.28 4.18 -14.68
CA GLN A 6 -10.10 3.31 -14.56
C GLN A 6 -9.23 3.28 -15.84
N LYS A 7 -9.85 3.15 -17.01
CA LYS A 7 -9.14 3.13 -18.30
C LYS A 7 -8.46 4.46 -18.61
N ASP A 8 -9.04 5.56 -18.15
CA ASP A 8 -8.47 6.88 -18.37
C ASP A 8 -7.25 7.08 -17.47
N MET A 9 -7.33 6.68 -16.19
CA MET A 9 -6.17 6.67 -15.28
C MET A 9 -5.04 5.81 -15.83
N GLN A 10 -5.32 4.59 -16.31
CA GLN A 10 -4.29 3.74 -16.92
C GLN A 10 -3.61 4.38 -18.14
N LYS A 11 -4.37 5.07 -18.99
CA LYS A 11 -3.80 5.79 -20.14
C LYS A 11 -2.96 6.99 -19.71
N MET A 12 -3.38 7.69 -18.65
CA MET A 12 -2.62 8.80 -18.09
C MET A 12 -1.31 8.34 -17.47
N ASP A 13 -1.33 7.23 -16.72
CA ASP A 13 -0.12 6.61 -16.18
C ASP A 13 0.80 6.15 -17.30
N GLN A 14 0.26 5.45 -18.31
CA GLN A 14 1.03 5.01 -19.48
C GLN A 14 1.65 6.18 -20.23
N TYR A 15 0.91 7.26 -20.46
CA TYR A 15 1.45 8.47 -21.09
C TYR A 15 2.60 9.06 -20.25
N THR A 16 2.42 9.13 -18.94
CA THR A 16 3.43 9.68 -18.02
C THR A 16 4.71 8.83 -18.02
N ILE A 17 4.56 7.50 -18.05
CA ILE A 17 5.69 6.57 -18.09
C ILE A 17 6.39 6.61 -19.46
N GLU A 18 5.65 6.46 -20.55
CA GLU A 18 6.22 6.27 -21.88
C GLU A 18 6.60 7.57 -22.59
N LYS A 19 5.88 8.66 -22.35
CA LYS A 19 6.09 9.94 -23.04
C LYS A 19 6.83 10.96 -22.20
N LEU A 20 6.57 10.99 -20.89
CA LEU A 20 7.26 11.91 -19.98
C LEU A 20 8.47 11.26 -19.29
N GLY A 21 8.59 9.93 -19.36
CA GLY A 21 9.74 9.19 -18.85
C GLY A 21 9.77 9.02 -17.33
N LEU A 22 8.67 9.31 -16.63
CA LEU A 22 8.61 9.17 -15.18
C LEU A 22 8.26 7.72 -14.81
N PRO A 23 9.14 6.97 -14.09
CA PRO A 23 8.91 5.55 -13.83
C PRO A 23 7.65 5.28 -13.01
N GLY A 24 6.95 4.17 -13.28
CA GLY A 24 5.74 3.78 -12.56
C GLY A 24 5.96 3.63 -11.05
N ALA A 25 7.11 3.11 -10.63
CA ALA A 25 7.50 3.06 -9.22
C ALA A 25 7.51 4.44 -8.52
N VAL A 26 7.82 5.53 -9.26
CA VAL A 26 7.77 6.90 -8.73
C VAL A 26 6.33 7.40 -8.64
N LEU A 27 5.48 7.07 -9.62
CA LEU A 27 4.04 7.36 -9.54
C LEU A 27 3.40 6.71 -8.30
N MET A 28 3.75 5.45 -8.06
CA MET A 28 3.32 4.67 -6.89
C MET A 28 3.85 5.25 -5.56
N GLU A 29 5.13 5.63 -5.52
CA GLU A 29 5.69 6.32 -4.34
C GLU A 29 4.90 7.61 -4.03
N ASN A 30 4.57 8.39 -5.05
CA ASN A 30 3.81 9.63 -4.89
C ASN A 30 2.37 9.37 -4.42
N ALA A 31 1.69 8.37 -4.98
CA ALA A 31 0.33 7.99 -4.58
C ALA A 31 0.29 7.55 -3.11
N GLY A 32 1.14 6.60 -2.73
CA GLY A 32 1.25 6.15 -1.35
C GLY A 32 1.70 7.26 -0.39
N ALA A 33 2.59 8.15 -0.83
CA ALA A 33 3.03 9.29 -0.04
C ALA A 33 1.88 10.23 0.31
N ARG A 34 0.99 10.52 -0.65
CA ARG A 34 -0.16 11.38 -0.40
C ARG A 34 -1.16 10.77 0.58
N VAL A 35 -1.39 9.46 0.50
CA VAL A 35 -2.24 8.75 1.48
C VAL A 35 -1.66 8.88 2.89
N VAL A 36 -0.33 8.77 3.04
CA VAL A 36 0.34 8.92 4.33
C VAL A 36 0.19 10.33 4.90
N GLU A 37 0.30 11.35 4.06
CA GLU A 37 0.08 12.75 4.47
C GLU A 37 -1.33 12.95 5.05
N GLU A 38 -2.36 12.42 4.38
CA GLU A 38 -3.74 12.48 4.88
C GLU A 38 -3.88 11.72 6.21
N ILE A 39 -3.35 10.50 6.31
CA ILE A 39 -3.40 9.71 7.56
C ILE A 39 -2.76 10.49 8.72
N ILE A 40 -1.57 11.06 8.50
CA ILE A 40 -0.84 11.81 9.54
C ILE A 40 -1.60 13.07 9.95
N GLN A 41 -2.20 13.78 8.99
CA GLN A 41 -2.98 14.99 9.28
C GLN A 41 -4.11 14.74 10.28
N TYR A 42 -4.74 13.56 10.21
CA TYR A 42 -5.83 13.16 11.10
C TYR A 42 -5.39 12.30 12.30
N THR A 43 -4.09 11.98 12.42
CA THR A 43 -3.56 11.13 13.49
C THR A 43 -2.67 11.94 14.43
N THR A 44 -3.21 12.27 15.61
CA THR A 44 -2.47 12.98 16.67
C THR A 44 -1.81 12.05 17.68
N ASP A 45 -2.35 10.84 17.88
CA ASP A 45 -1.79 9.82 18.76
C ASP A 45 -0.87 8.86 17.99
N LYS A 46 0.36 8.66 18.47
CA LYS A 46 1.30 7.71 17.85
C LYS A 46 0.94 6.25 18.13
N ASN A 47 0.05 5.99 19.08
CA ASN A 47 -0.47 4.65 19.38
C ASN A 47 -1.65 4.24 18.49
N THR A 48 -2.08 5.09 17.55
CA THR A 48 -3.13 4.75 16.58
C THR A 48 -2.81 3.46 15.84
N ARG A 49 -3.76 2.51 15.90
CA ARG A 49 -3.65 1.18 15.31
C ARG A 49 -4.02 1.27 13.83
N VAL A 50 -3.00 1.39 13.00
CA VAL A 50 -3.14 1.40 11.54
C VAL A 50 -2.94 0.00 10.98
N ILE A 51 -3.91 -0.47 10.20
CA ILE A 51 -3.80 -1.71 9.44
C ILE A 51 -3.71 -1.37 7.96
N VAL A 52 -2.73 -1.95 7.27
CA VAL A 52 -2.55 -1.82 5.83
C VAL A 52 -2.72 -3.20 5.21
N LEU A 53 -3.63 -3.32 4.25
CA LEU A 53 -3.89 -4.56 3.51
C LEU A 53 -3.33 -4.44 2.09
N ALA A 54 -2.24 -5.15 1.79
CA ALA A 54 -1.60 -5.12 0.47
C ALA A 54 -1.93 -6.36 -0.35
N GLY A 55 -2.41 -6.16 -1.58
CA GLY A 55 -2.62 -7.22 -2.58
C GLY A 55 -1.41 -7.45 -3.48
N GLY A 56 -1.57 -8.28 -4.52
CA GLY A 56 -0.53 -8.55 -5.51
C GLY A 56 -0.65 -7.75 -6.82
N GLY A 57 -1.74 -7.01 -7.02
CA GLY A 57 -1.94 -6.19 -8.21
C GLY A 57 -1.19 -4.86 -8.14
N ASN A 58 -1.35 -4.01 -9.16
CA ASN A 58 -0.67 -2.71 -9.25
C ASN A 58 -0.86 -1.84 -8.00
N ASN A 59 -2.04 -1.91 -7.37
CA ASN A 59 -2.33 -1.13 -6.17
C ASN A 59 -1.66 -1.71 -4.91
N GLY A 60 -1.30 -3.01 -4.91
CA GLY A 60 -0.62 -3.64 -3.78
C GLY A 60 0.69 -2.95 -3.39
N GLY A 61 1.36 -2.36 -4.37
CA GLY A 61 2.58 -1.60 -4.17
C GLY A 61 2.41 -0.33 -3.33
N ASP A 62 1.27 0.36 -3.45
CA ASP A 62 0.96 1.51 -2.60
C ASP A 62 0.93 1.11 -1.12
N GLY A 63 0.49 -0.12 -0.81
CA GLY A 63 0.48 -0.63 0.56
C GLY A 63 1.87 -0.71 1.19
N PHE A 64 2.88 -1.13 0.42
CA PHE A 64 4.26 -1.17 0.91
C PHE A 64 4.81 0.24 1.11
N VAL A 65 4.50 1.18 0.21
CA VAL A 65 4.86 2.61 0.35
C VAL A 65 4.22 3.19 1.61
N ILE A 66 2.91 3.01 1.77
CA ILE A 66 2.14 3.53 2.91
C ILE A 66 2.70 2.99 4.21
N ALA A 67 2.83 1.66 4.35
CA ALA A 67 3.32 1.05 5.58
C ALA A 67 4.74 1.53 5.93
N ARG A 68 5.64 1.55 4.94
CA ARG A 68 7.02 2.03 5.13
C ARG A 68 7.07 3.49 5.59
N ARG A 69 6.31 4.38 4.93
CA ARG A 69 6.33 5.81 5.27
C ARG A 69 5.60 6.11 6.58
N LEU A 70 4.62 5.31 6.99
CA LEU A 70 4.02 5.42 8.32
C LEU A 70 5.04 5.10 9.42
N PHE A 71 5.89 4.08 9.23
CA PHE A 71 7.04 3.86 10.11
C PHE A 71 8.00 5.06 10.11
N ASP A 72 8.28 5.65 8.94
CA ASP A 72 9.13 6.85 8.83
C ASP A 72 8.55 8.06 9.61
N ASN A 73 7.25 8.07 9.86
CA ASN A 73 6.54 9.11 10.62
C ASN A 73 6.25 8.72 12.07
N GLY A 74 6.86 7.65 12.58
CA GLY A 74 6.79 7.23 13.98
C GLY A 74 5.51 6.50 14.37
N LEU A 75 4.72 6.03 13.40
CA LEU A 75 3.64 5.08 13.66
C LEU A 75 4.15 3.64 13.53
N SER A 76 3.38 2.67 14.01
CA SER A 76 3.70 1.24 13.91
C SER A 76 2.56 0.47 13.22
N PRO A 77 2.39 0.62 11.89
CA PRO A 77 1.32 -0.06 11.18
C PRO A 77 1.52 -1.58 11.15
N LYS A 78 0.41 -2.33 11.12
CA LYS A 78 0.40 -3.76 10.79
C LYS A 78 0.12 -3.93 9.30
N LEU A 79 1.13 -4.35 8.55
CA LEU A 79 1.00 -4.69 7.14
C LEU A 79 0.61 -6.16 6.98
N TRP A 80 -0.56 -6.40 6.40
CA TRP A 80 -1.02 -7.71 5.99
C TRP A 80 -0.94 -7.88 4.48
N LEU A 81 -0.17 -8.89 4.05
CA LEU A 81 -0.06 -9.29 2.65
C LEU A 81 -1.13 -10.34 2.33
N LEU A 82 -2.02 -10.04 1.39
CA LEU A 82 -3.18 -10.86 1.05
C LEU A 82 -2.90 -11.92 -0.03
N VAL A 83 -1.69 -11.92 -0.59
CA VAL A 83 -1.28 -12.83 -1.67
C VAL A 83 0.03 -13.51 -1.32
N ASP A 84 0.38 -14.53 -2.10
CA ASP A 84 1.73 -15.07 -2.05
C ASP A 84 2.75 -14.00 -2.52
N PRO A 85 3.85 -13.75 -1.77
CA PRO A 85 4.93 -12.85 -2.18
C PRO A 85 5.45 -13.07 -3.60
N GLU A 86 5.46 -14.32 -4.09
CA GLU A 86 5.91 -14.66 -5.44
C GLU A 86 5.03 -14.05 -6.54
N ARG A 87 3.79 -13.67 -6.22
CA ARG A 87 2.86 -13.02 -7.15
C ARG A 87 3.12 -11.53 -7.31
N ILE A 88 3.94 -10.92 -6.46
CA ILE A 88 4.27 -9.49 -6.52
C ILE A 88 5.28 -9.27 -7.66
N LYS A 89 4.93 -8.39 -8.60
CA LYS A 89 5.72 -8.11 -9.81
C LYS A 89 5.74 -6.62 -10.13
N GLY A 90 6.56 -6.23 -11.11
CA GLY A 90 6.63 -4.86 -11.62
C GLY A 90 7.00 -3.85 -10.53
N ASP A 91 6.40 -2.65 -10.61
CA ASP A 91 6.66 -1.55 -9.68
C ASP A 91 6.35 -1.90 -8.22
N ALA A 92 5.31 -2.71 -7.97
CA ALA A 92 4.96 -3.15 -6.62
C ALA A 92 6.09 -3.99 -5.99
N LYS A 93 6.82 -4.79 -6.79
CA LYS A 93 7.92 -5.61 -6.31
C LYS A 93 9.11 -4.77 -5.84
N ILE A 94 9.36 -3.62 -6.48
CA ILE A 94 10.42 -2.69 -6.05
C ILE A 94 10.14 -2.23 -4.61
N HIS A 95 8.91 -1.79 -4.34
CA HIS A 95 8.52 -1.33 -3.02
C HIS A 95 8.42 -2.43 -1.98
N PHE A 96 7.96 -3.63 -2.37
CA PHE A 96 8.02 -4.82 -1.53
C PHE A 96 9.46 -5.16 -1.11
N ASP A 97 10.39 -5.19 -2.06
CA ASP A 97 11.79 -5.54 -1.79
C ASP A 97 12.45 -4.50 -0.86
N VAL A 98 12.14 -3.21 -1.03
CA VAL A 98 12.57 -2.16 -0.10
C VAL A 98 11.99 -2.38 1.29
N TYR A 99 10.69 -2.68 1.39
CA TYR A 99 10.03 -2.94 2.68
C TYR A 99 10.69 -4.10 3.43
N ILE A 100 10.93 -5.23 2.76
CA ILE A 100 11.59 -6.40 3.34
C ILE A 100 13.04 -6.11 3.71
N LYS A 101 13.81 -5.43 2.86
CA LYS A 101 15.21 -5.07 3.15
C LYS A 101 15.36 -4.13 4.33
N ARG A 102 14.32 -3.36 4.67
CA ARG A 102 14.27 -2.54 5.89
C ARG A 102 13.98 -3.35 7.16
N GLY A 103 13.65 -4.63 7.05
CA GLY A 103 13.33 -5.49 8.19
C GLY A 103 12.03 -5.11 8.89
N LEU A 104 11.08 -4.49 8.16
CA LEU A 104 9.80 -4.07 8.72
C LEU A 104 8.84 -5.25 8.90
N PRO A 105 7.97 -5.24 9.94
CA PRO A 105 7.02 -6.34 10.19
C PRO A 105 6.05 -6.55 9.03
N LEU A 106 5.83 -7.80 8.63
CA LEU A 106 4.87 -8.20 7.61
C LEU A 106 4.15 -9.48 8.03
N PHE A 107 2.83 -9.48 7.93
CA PHE A 107 1.96 -10.62 8.22
C PHE A 107 1.39 -11.15 6.92
N GLN A 108 1.69 -12.38 6.55
CA GLN A 108 1.06 -13.00 5.38
C GLN A 108 -0.28 -13.63 5.79
N LEU A 109 -1.35 -13.27 5.08
CA LEU A 109 -2.65 -13.90 5.27
C LEU A 109 -2.58 -15.37 4.80
N LYS A 110 -3.02 -16.25 5.70
CA LYS A 110 -3.15 -17.70 5.51
C LYS A 110 -4.49 -18.15 6.09
N GLU A 111 -4.91 -19.36 5.78
CA GLU A 111 -6.21 -19.87 6.26
C GLU A 111 -6.29 -19.94 7.79
N ASP A 112 -5.16 -20.23 8.45
CA ASP A 112 -5.05 -20.41 9.90
C ASP A 112 -5.06 -19.10 10.71
N ASN A 113 -4.79 -17.95 10.06
CA ASN A 113 -4.70 -16.65 10.72
C ASN A 113 -5.79 -15.65 10.30
N LEU A 114 -6.80 -16.12 9.58
CA LEU A 114 -7.95 -15.30 9.17
C LEU A 114 -8.70 -14.71 10.36
N GLN A 115 -8.87 -15.49 11.43
CA GLN A 115 -9.53 -15.00 12.65
C GLN A 115 -8.70 -13.90 13.33
N THR A 116 -7.37 -14.04 13.35
CA THR A 116 -6.46 -13.02 13.88
C THR A 116 -6.59 -11.72 13.11
N LEU A 117 -6.55 -11.77 11.77
CA LEU A 117 -6.79 -10.59 10.94
C LEU A 117 -8.15 -9.94 11.26
N ARG A 118 -9.20 -10.75 11.41
CA ARG A 118 -10.54 -10.25 11.75
C ARG A 118 -10.57 -9.51 13.08
N ASP A 119 -9.93 -10.07 14.10
CA ASP A 119 -9.89 -9.48 15.44
C ASP A 119 -9.07 -8.18 15.46
N GLU A 120 -8.01 -8.10 14.65
CA GLU A 120 -7.22 -6.88 14.46
C GLU A 120 -8.01 -5.81 13.70
N LEU A 121 -8.72 -6.16 12.63
CA LEU A 121 -9.57 -5.23 11.87
C LEU A 121 -10.67 -4.62 12.73
N ASN A 122 -11.27 -5.40 13.63
CA ASN A 122 -12.27 -4.89 14.58
C ASN A 122 -11.70 -3.90 15.60
N GLN A 123 -10.39 -3.90 15.78
CA GLN A 123 -9.66 -3.03 16.70
C GLN A 123 -8.93 -1.90 15.96
N ALA A 124 -8.94 -1.86 14.63
CA ALA A 124 -8.21 -0.86 13.88
C ALA A 124 -8.85 0.51 14.03
N ASP A 125 -8.01 1.53 14.19
CA ASP A 125 -8.46 2.92 14.16
C ASP A 125 -8.48 3.43 12.71
N ILE A 126 -7.57 2.91 11.87
CA ILE A 126 -7.48 3.22 10.43
C ILE A 126 -7.20 1.94 9.65
N ILE A 127 -7.94 1.72 8.56
CA ILE A 127 -7.71 0.62 7.62
C ILE A 127 -7.43 1.20 6.24
N SER A 128 -6.24 0.91 5.69
CA SER A 128 -5.89 1.23 4.31
C SER A 128 -5.95 -0.04 3.45
N MET A 129 -6.71 0.01 2.35
CA MET A 129 -7.02 -1.14 1.50
C MET A 129 -6.51 -1.00 0.04
N PRO A 130 -5.21 -0.85 -0.20
CA PRO A 130 -4.64 -0.78 -1.54
C PRO A 130 -4.55 -2.17 -2.22
N PHE A 131 -5.67 -2.88 -2.37
CA PHE A 131 -5.75 -4.17 -3.06
C PHE A 131 -6.85 -4.27 -4.12
N LEU A 132 -7.74 -3.28 -4.20
CA LEU A 132 -8.79 -3.21 -5.22
C LEU A 132 -8.22 -2.70 -6.55
N GLY A 133 -7.54 -3.58 -7.27
CA GLY A 133 -7.13 -3.42 -8.67
C GLY A 133 -7.09 -4.79 -9.32
N ARG A 134 -7.65 -4.97 -10.52
CA ARG A 134 -7.65 -6.29 -11.19
C ARG A 134 -6.22 -6.74 -11.49
N VAL A 135 -5.99 -8.03 -11.29
CA VAL A 135 -4.87 -8.82 -11.84
C VAL A 135 -4.96 -8.87 -13.36
#